data_AF-A0A101IPB2-F1
#
_entry.id   AF-A0A101IPB2-F1
#
_cell.length_a   1.000
_cell.length_b   1.000
_cell.length_c   1.000
_cell.angle_alpha   90.00
_cell.angle_beta   90.00
_cell.angle_gamma   90.00
#
_symmetry.space_group_name_H-M   'P 1'
#
loop_
_entity.id
_entity.type
_entity.pdbx_description
1 polymer ?
#
loop_
_entity_poly.entity_id
_entity_poly.type
_entity_poly.pdbx_seq_one_letter_code
_entity_poly.pdbx_strand_id
1 'polypeptide(L)'
;FWAAYNLKVNHAYLGIDDVEIFESYTAMAEKPVRSEPHLVATARGSVSAEVYQGDFRLLSLHIPEGKILTVIDLYDKASREMVESTIDEWNAKNHGDVFIP
;
A
#
# COMPACT_ATOMS: atom_id res chain seq x y z
N PHE A 1 0.65 -3.56 9.06
CA PHE A 1 -0.06 -3.50 10.35
C PHE A 1 -0.51 -2.08 10.68
N TRP A 2 0.41 -1.13 10.89
CA TRP A 2 0.05 0.25 11.28
C TRP A 2 -0.90 0.96 10.31
N ALA A 3 -0.73 0.79 8.99
CA ALA A 3 -1.66 1.32 8.00
C ALA A 3 -3.11 0.82 8.21
N ALA A 4 -3.29 -0.46 8.59
CA ALA A 4 -4.63 -1.01 8.89
C ALA A 4 -5.25 -0.36 10.12
N TYR A 5 -4.45 -0.12 11.17
CA TYR A 5 -4.92 0.61 12.34
C TYR A 5 -5.22 2.08 12.04
N ASN A 6 -4.45 2.72 11.16
CA ASN A 6 -4.76 4.07 10.70
C ASN A 6 -6.12 4.13 9.99
N LEU A 7 -6.44 3.16 9.14
CA LEU A 7 -7.78 3.04 8.54
C LEU A 7 -8.85 2.87 9.61
N LYS A 8 -8.62 1.97 10.58
CA LYS A 8 -9.59 1.70 11.67
C LYS A 8 -9.84 2.91 12.56
N VAL A 9 -8.80 3.64 12.95
CA VAL A 9 -8.93 4.83 13.81
C VAL A 9 -9.61 5.97 13.06
N ASN A 10 -9.36 6.12 11.76
CA ASN A 10 -9.92 7.19 10.94
C ASN A 10 -11.18 6.79 10.15
N HIS A 11 -11.77 5.63 10.45
CA HIS A 11 -12.83 5.03 9.62
C HIS A 11 -14.01 5.99 9.37
N ALA A 12 -14.47 6.68 10.41
CA ALA A 12 -15.58 7.63 10.30
C ALA A 12 -15.27 8.82 9.38
N TYR A 13 -14.04 9.36 9.45
CA TYR A 13 -13.63 10.47 8.59
C TYR A 13 -13.46 10.04 7.13
N LEU A 14 -13.01 8.80 6.90
CA LEU A 14 -12.78 8.22 5.58
C LEU A 14 -14.04 7.60 4.96
N GLY A 15 -15.16 7.59 5.68
CA GLY A 15 -16.39 6.92 5.24
C GLY A 15 -16.22 5.41 5.08
N ILE A 16 -15.42 4.80 5.96
CA ILE A 16 -15.21 3.36 6.06
C ILE A 16 -16.13 2.83 7.16
N ASP A 17 -16.92 1.81 6.83
CA ASP A 17 -17.88 1.19 7.74
C ASP A 17 -17.24 0.07 8.55
N ASP A 18 -16.31 -0.67 7.93
CA ASP A 18 -15.64 -1.81 8.56
C ASP A 18 -14.17 -1.94 8.12
N VAL A 19 -13.35 -2.41 9.04
CA VAL A 19 -11.93 -2.75 8.82
C VAL A 19 -11.65 -4.12 9.42
N GLU A 20 -11.49 -5.11 8.54
CA GLU A 20 -11.12 -6.47 8.91
C GLU A 20 -9.59 -6.60 8.90
N ILE A 21 -9.01 -6.92 10.05
CA ILE A 21 -7.56 -7.09 10.21
C ILE A 21 -7.26 -8.58 10.37
N PHE A 22 -6.49 -9.13 9.44
CA PHE A 22 -6.17 -10.56 9.39
C PHE A 22 -4.95 -10.94 10.22
N GLU A 23 -4.10 -9.96 10.57
CA GLU A 23 -2.82 -10.19 11.23
C GLU A 23 -2.73 -9.49 12.58
N SER A 24 -2.15 -10.19 13.57
CA SER A 24 -1.85 -9.62 14.88
C SER A 24 -0.51 -8.90 14.89
N TYR A 25 -0.33 -7.97 15.84
CA TYR A 25 0.97 -7.29 16.02
C TYR A 25 2.11 -8.30 16.26
N THR A 26 1.87 -9.30 17.10
CA THR A 26 2.85 -10.33 17.44
C THR A 26 3.26 -11.13 16.20
N ALA A 27 2.29 -11.59 15.40
CA ALA A 27 2.57 -12.33 14.16
C ALA A 27 3.40 -11.49 13.17
N MET A 28 3.06 -10.21 13.03
CA MET A 28 3.78 -9.29 12.16
C MET A 28 5.21 -9.00 12.65
N ALA A 29 5.44 -9.05 13.96
CA ALA A 29 6.75 -8.84 14.56
C ALA A 29 7.71 -10.02 14.34
N GLU A 30 7.21 -11.23 14.11
CA GLU A 30 8.04 -12.40 13.77
C GLU A 30 8.69 -12.28 12.39
N LYS A 31 8.01 -11.61 11.45
CA LYS A 31 8.51 -11.35 10.09
C LYS A 31 8.27 -9.88 9.69
N PRO A 32 9.06 -8.93 10.23
CA PRO A 32 8.83 -7.50 10.04
C PRO A 32 9.12 -7.05 8.60
N VAL A 33 10.00 -7.77 7.89
CA VAL A 33 10.35 -7.54 6.49
C VAL A 33 10.00 -8.79 5.67
N ARG A 34 9.27 -8.59 4.56
CA ARG A 34 8.94 -9.64 3.60
C ARG A 34 8.91 -9.08 2.19
N SER A 35 9.25 -9.90 1.21
CA SER A 35 9.20 -9.53 -0.21
C SER A 35 7.80 -9.71 -0.77
N GLU A 36 7.26 -10.93 -0.71
CA GLU A 36 5.92 -11.23 -1.25
C GLU A 36 4.84 -10.40 -0.53
N PRO A 37 3.96 -9.69 -1.29
CA PRO A 37 2.84 -8.97 -0.72
C PRO A 37 1.92 -9.92 0.06
N HIS A 38 1.69 -9.59 1.32
CA HIS A 38 0.81 -10.33 2.20
C HIS A 38 -0.33 -9.43 2.65
N LEU A 39 -1.56 -9.87 2.43
CA LEU A 39 -2.76 -9.11 2.82
C LEU A 39 -2.86 -9.07 4.35
N VAL A 40 -2.88 -7.86 4.90
CA VAL A 40 -2.93 -7.59 6.34
C VAL A 40 -4.32 -7.16 6.78
N ALA A 41 -5.03 -6.41 5.93
CA ALA A 41 -6.37 -5.95 6.25
C ALA A 41 -7.15 -5.57 4.98
N THR A 42 -8.48 -5.59 5.09
CA THR A 42 -9.38 -4.94 4.13
C THR A 42 -10.24 -3.91 4.84
N ALA A 43 -10.67 -2.89 4.09
CA ALA A 43 -11.62 -1.88 4.53
C ALA A 43 -12.75 -1.75 3.52
N ARG A 44 -13.99 -1.58 4.01
CA ARG A 44 -15.19 -1.46 3.18
C ARG A 44 -16.05 -0.29 3.65
N GLY A 45 -16.75 0.35 2.70
CA GLY A 45 -17.64 1.47 2.94
C GLY A 45 -17.83 2.30 1.67
N SER A 46 -17.94 3.62 1.82
CA SER A 46 -17.87 4.54 0.68
C SER A 46 -16.52 4.52 -0.03
N VAL A 47 -15.46 4.11 0.70
CA VAL A 47 -14.14 3.82 0.18
C VAL A 47 -13.78 2.37 0.52
N SER A 48 -13.16 1.68 -0.43
CA SER A 48 -12.59 0.35 -0.23
C SER A 48 -11.07 0.42 -0.26
N ALA A 49 -10.40 -0.31 0.62
CA ALA A 49 -8.94 -0.41 0.63
C ALA A 49 -8.47 -1.80 1.02
N GLU A 50 -7.31 -2.19 0.49
CA GLU A 50 -6.56 -3.37 0.89
C GLU A 50 -5.19 -2.93 1.40
N VAL A 51 -4.75 -3.49 2.52
CA VAL A 51 -3.47 -3.18 3.14
C VAL A 51 -2.57 -4.39 3.02
N TYR A 52 -1.46 -4.23 2.32
CA TYR A 52 -0.45 -5.27 2.16
C TYR A 52 0.82 -4.95 2.95
N GLN A 53 1.52 -5.98 3.42
CA GLN A 53 2.92 -5.88 3.85
C GLN A 53 3.78 -6.64 2.84
N GLY A 54 4.77 -5.98 2.27
CA GLY A 54 5.66 -6.58 1.30
C GLY A 54 6.49 -5.55 0.57
N ASP A 55 7.17 -6.01 -0.48
CA ASP A 55 7.83 -5.16 -1.45
C ASP A 55 6.76 -4.56 -2.38
N PHE A 56 6.64 -3.23 -2.37
CA PHE A 56 5.65 -2.54 -3.20
C PHE A 56 5.87 -2.80 -4.70
N ARG A 57 7.10 -3.12 -5.12
CA ARG A 57 7.43 -3.42 -6.52
C ARG A 57 6.81 -4.73 -7.02
N LEU A 58 6.23 -5.52 -6.13
CA LEU A 58 5.50 -6.76 -6.42
C LEU A 58 3.98 -6.60 -6.27
N LEU A 59 3.47 -5.39 -6.00
CA LEU A 59 2.03 -5.15 -5.84
C LEU A 59 1.23 -5.25 -7.13
N SER A 60 1.87 -5.27 -8.31
CA SER A 60 1.21 -5.25 -9.62
C SER A 60 0.11 -6.30 -9.77
N LEU A 61 0.31 -7.50 -9.21
CA LEU A 61 -0.65 -8.61 -9.25
C LEU A 61 -1.92 -8.38 -8.42
N HIS A 62 -1.91 -7.39 -7.52
CA HIS A 62 -3.00 -7.05 -6.62
C HIS A 62 -3.70 -5.74 -7.01
N ILE A 63 -3.21 -5.06 -8.04
CA ILE A 63 -3.77 -3.79 -8.49
C ILE A 63 -4.81 -4.08 -9.58
N PRO A 64 -6.04 -3.55 -9.45
CA PRO A 64 -7.08 -3.78 -10.46
C PRO A 64 -6.71 -3.15 -11.80
N GLU A 65 -7.16 -3.77 -12.89
CA GLU A 65 -7.06 -3.19 -14.23
C GLU A 65 -7.87 -1.90 -14.34
N GLY A 66 -7.35 -0.90 -15.07
CA GLY A 66 -8.08 0.32 -15.38
C GLY A 66 -7.25 1.60 -15.32
N LYS A 67 -7.93 2.75 -15.27
CA LYS A 67 -7.30 4.05 -15.05
C LYS A 67 -6.96 4.19 -13.57
N ILE A 68 -5.70 3.94 -13.24
CA ILE A 68 -5.20 4.04 -11.88
C ILE A 68 -4.22 5.19 -11.73
N LEU A 69 -4.19 5.77 -10.53
CA LEU A 69 -3.18 6.72 -10.11
C LEU A 69 -2.51 6.15 -8.87
N THR A 70 -1.21 5.93 -8.94
CA THR A 70 -0.38 5.47 -7.83
C THR A 70 0.36 6.64 -7.19
N VAL A 71 0.32 6.69 -5.87
CA VAL A 71 1.15 7.60 -5.07
C VAL A 71 2.13 6.76 -4.27
N ILE A 72 3.43 6.98 -4.45
CA ILE A 72 4.48 6.30 -3.70
C ILE A 72 5.15 7.30 -2.75
N ASP A 73 4.99 7.09 -1.45
CA ASP A 73 5.59 7.95 -0.42
C ASP A 73 6.88 7.31 0.11
N LEU A 74 8.03 7.74 -0.41
CA LEU A 74 9.34 7.22 -0.02
C LEU A 74 9.94 8.00 1.14
N TYR A 75 10.70 7.29 1.98
CA TYR A 75 11.54 7.93 3.00
C TYR A 75 12.78 8.55 2.33
N ASP A 76 13.15 9.78 2.73
CA ASP A 76 14.28 10.54 2.18
C ASP A 76 14.24 10.81 0.66
N LYS A 77 13.24 11.59 0.24
CA LYS A 77 13.00 12.01 -1.15
C LYS A 77 14.03 12.99 -1.71
N ALA A 78 15.07 13.34 -0.97
CA ALA A 78 16.09 14.30 -1.41
C ALA A 78 16.94 13.76 -2.57
N SER A 79 17.01 12.43 -2.74
CA SER A 79 17.69 11.80 -3.86
C SER A 79 16.79 11.73 -5.10
N ARG A 80 17.06 12.62 -6.06
CA ARG A 80 16.38 12.65 -7.35
C ARG A 80 16.54 11.34 -8.14
N GLU A 81 17.73 10.75 -8.12
CA GLU A 81 18.02 9.47 -8.81
C GLU A 81 17.16 8.32 -8.25
N MET A 82 16.94 8.30 -6.93
CA MET A 82 16.10 7.30 -6.28
C MET A 82 14.62 7.49 -6.63
N VAL A 83 14.15 8.74 -6.72
CA VAL A 83 12.79 9.07 -7.17
C VAL A 83 12.57 8.64 -8.63
N GLU A 84 13.48 9.02 -9.52
CA GLU A 84 13.39 8.70 -10.96
C GLU A 84 13.44 7.18 -11.18
N SER A 85 14.40 6.48 -10.57
CA SER A 85 14.50 5.01 -10.69
C SER A 85 13.28 4.29 -10.13
N THR A 86 12.68 4.75 -9.03
CA THR A 86 11.46 4.15 -8.48
C THR A 86 10.26 4.32 -9.41
N ILE A 87 10.11 5.51 -10.03
CA ILE A 87 9.06 5.79 -11.01
C ILE A 87 9.24 4.88 -12.24
N ASP A 88 10.46 4.77 -12.76
CA ASP A 88 10.76 3.94 -13.92
C ASP A 88 10.51 2.45 -13.64
N GLU A 89 10.94 1.95 -12.48
CA GLU A 89 10.67 0.57 -12.04
C GLU A 89 9.17 0.30 -11.90
N TRP A 90 8.40 1.26 -11.38
CA TRP A 90 6.95 1.15 -11.26
C TRP A 90 6.29 1.09 -12.64
N ASN A 91 6.61 2.03 -13.52
CA ASN A 91 6.05 2.10 -14.88
C ASN A 91 6.40 0.88 -15.74
N ALA A 92 7.55 0.25 -15.52
CA ALA A 92 7.94 -0.95 -16.25
C ALA A 92 7.06 -2.18 -15.92
N LYS A 93 6.35 -2.17 -14.78
CA LYS A 93 5.62 -3.34 -14.24
C LYS A 93 4.13 -3.11 -14.04
N ASN A 94 3.69 -1.85 -14.02
CA ASN A 94 2.32 -1.46 -13.69
C ASN A 94 1.74 -0.55 -14.77
N HIS A 95 0.41 -0.47 -14.81
CA HIS A 95 -0.33 0.48 -15.64
C HIS A 95 -0.67 1.77 -14.87
N GLY A 96 -1.17 2.77 -15.59
CA GLY A 96 -1.63 4.03 -15.01
C GLY A 96 -0.50 5.01 -14.69
N ASP A 97 -0.89 6.12 -14.06
CA ASP A 97 0.03 7.21 -13.72
C ASP A 97 0.62 6.96 -12.33
N VAL A 98 1.88 7.38 -12.12
CA VAL A 98 2.56 7.31 -10.82
C VAL A 98 3.25 8.64 -10.51
N PHE A 99 3.22 9.02 -9.24
CA PHE A 99 4.06 10.11 -8.75
C PHE A 99 4.50 9.90 -7.30
N ILE A 100 5.54 10.64 -6.92
CA ILE A 100 6.09 10.70 -5.56
C ILE A 100 5.83 12.12 -5.05
N PRO A 101 5.03 12.30 -3.97
CA PRO A 101 4.65 13.61 -3.46
C PRO A 101 5.77 14.32 -2.71
#